data_AF-A0A9E0SGB7-F1
#
_entry.id   AF-A0A9E0SGB7-F1
#
_cell.length_a   1.000
_cell.length_b   1.000
_cell.length_c   1.000
_cell.angle_alpha   90.00
_cell.angle_beta   90.00
_cell.angle_gamma   90.00
#
_symmetry.space_group_name_H-M   'P 1'
#
loop_
_entity.id
_entity.type
_entity.pdbx_description
1 polymer ?
#
loop_
_entity_poly.entity_id
_entity_poly.type
_entity_poly.pdbx_seq_one_letter_code
_entity_poly.pdbx_strand_id
1 'polypeptide(L)'
;MRAVRGFTLIEAVMVIVITGAIAAAVAVFMRAPVEGYFDSARRAGLTDVADTAVRRIARDLHLALPNSVRVAGGNCIEFLPTSANGRYRAEQDCTGACAGNKLDFINGSTSFDYLGGMSAIPAANDRVVVYNLGIPGADAYLNDGSASDNTALVQAATASTITLTANKKFPFASPGNHFHVIPNADRVASYVCSGVGVDAAGTGTGTLYRYSNYVPSAAMPASCPAPPAGTPILATKVSACNFSYASGVTARSGLASVQISIQESNEPVSLYQEVHVNNTP
;
A
#
# COMPACT_ATOMS: atom_id res chain seq x y z
N MET A 1 4.91 84.04 15.53
CA MET A 1 5.46 82.71 15.90
C MET A 1 4.50 82.07 16.88
N ARG A 2 3.87 80.95 16.53
CA ARG A 2 2.98 80.22 17.46
C ARG A 2 3.85 79.44 18.44
N ALA A 3 3.75 79.73 19.74
CA ALA A 3 4.40 78.93 20.77
C ALA A 3 3.79 77.52 20.76
N VAL A 4 4.62 76.52 20.45
CA VAL A 4 4.24 75.11 20.58
C VAL A 4 4.08 74.83 22.07
N ARG A 5 2.86 74.47 22.50
CA ARG A 5 2.63 74.05 23.89
C ARG A 5 3.30 72.70 24.09
N GLY A 6 4.31 72.66 24.96
CA GLY A 6 4.94 71.42 25.40
C GLY A 6 3.98 70.59 26.25
N PHE A 7 4.14 69.28 26.19
CA PHE A 7 3.34 68.30 26.90
C PHE A 7 3.84 68.10 28.34
N THR A 8 2.94 67.81 29.29
CA THR A 8 3.32 67.71 30.71
C THR A 8 3.84 66.32 31.06
N LEU A 9 4.73 66.23 32.05
CA LEU A 9 5.29 64.95 32.50
C LEU A 9 4.20 63.96 32.97
N ILE A 10 3.12 64.48 33.56
CA ILE A 10 2.00 63.66 34.02
C ILE A 10 1.23 63.05 32.85
N GLU A 11 1.10 63.79 31.76
CA GLU A 11 0.44 63.35 30.54
C GLU A 11 1.27 62.22 29.88
N ALA A 12 2.62 62.29 29.95
CA ALA A 12 3.53 61.25 29.45
C ALA A 12 3.36 59.95 30.21
N VAL A 13 3.38 60.05 31.53
CA VAL A 13 3.24 58.90 32.41
C VAL A 13 1.88 58.23 32.21
N MET A 14 0.79 59.01 32.12
CA MET A 14 -0.54 58.45 31.86
C MET A 14 -0.60 57.70 30.52
N VAL A 15 -0.06 58.28 29.44
CA VAL A 15 -0.07 57.64 28.11
C VAL A 15 0.70 56.31 28.16
N ILE A 16 1.91 56.30 28.71
CA ILE A 16 2.73 55.08 28.78
C ILE A 16 1.99 53.98 29.57
N VAL A 17 1.42 54.32 30.74
CA VAL A 17 0.70 53.36 31.59
C VAL A 17 -0.55 52.80 30.88
N ILE A 18 -1.35 53.67 30.27
CA ILE A 18 -2.57 53.25 29.56
C ILE A 18 -2.20 52.38 28.35
N THR A 19 -1.21 52.78 27.55
CA THR A 19 -0.75 51.96 26.41
C THR A 19 -0.19 50.61 26.85
N GLY A 20 0.52 50.55 27.97
CA GLY A 20 1.04 49.30 28.54
C GLY A 20 -0.09 48.36 28.97
N ALA A 21 -1.11 48.89 29.67
CA ALA A 21 -2.27 48.10 30.10
C ALA A 21 -3.08 47.55 28.91
N ILE A 22 -3.32 48.38 27.88
CA ILE A 22 -4.02 47.95 26.67
C ILE A 22 -3.21 46.92 25.89
N ALA A 23 -1.90 47.14 25.71
CA ALA A 23 -1.03 46.19 25.00
C ALA A 23 -0.99 44.82 25.71
N ALA A 24 -0.92 44.80 27.04
CA ALA A 24 -0.97 43.57 27.82
C ALA A 24 -2.32 42.84 27.66
N ALA A 25 -3.44 43.56 27.71
CA ALA A 25 -4.76 42.97 27.46
C ALA A 25 -4.85 42.37 26.05
N VAL A 26 -4.44 43.12 25.02
CA VAL A 26 -4.45 42.65 23.63
C VAL A 26 -3.57 41.42 23.44
N ALA A 27 -2.39 41.37 24.07
CA ALA A 27 -1.49 40.22 23.98
C ALA A 27 -2.12 38.93 24.51
N VAL A 28 -2.86 39.00 25.62
CA VAL A 28 -3.58 37.83 26.18
C VAL A 28 -4.71 37.38 25.24
N PHE A 29 -5.48 38.33 24.69
CA PHE A 29 -6.59 38.01 23.79
C PHE A 29 -6.13 37.49 22.41
N MET A 30 -4.97 37.92 21.91
CA MET A 30 -4.42 37.47 20.63
C MET A 30 -3.77 36.09 20.70
N ARG A 31 -3.36 35.65 21.89
CA ARG A 31 -2.70 34.35 22.07
C ARG A 31 -3.58 33.18 21.64
N ALA A 32 -4.81 33.11 22.12
CA ALA A 32 -5.71 31.99 21.85
C ALA A 32 -6.09 31.83 20.36
N PRO A 33 -6.44 32.90 19.62
CA PRO A 33 -6.66 32.80 18.16
C PRO A 33 -5.42 32.33 17.38
N VAL A 34 -4.22 32.76 17.79
CA VAL A 34 -2.97 32.36 17.13
C VAL A 34 -2.65 30.89 17.41
N GLU A 35 -2.74 30.45 18.67
CA GLU A 35 -2.58 29.03 19.06
C GLU A 35 -3.60 28.15 18.32
N GLY A 36 -4.88 28.56 18.30
CA GLY A 36 -5.93 27.84 17.58
C GLY A 36 -5.72 27.76 16.06
N TYR A 37 -5.11 28.79 15.45
CA TYR A 37 -4.72 28.72 14.04
C TYR A 37 -3.64 27.66 13.80
N PHE A 38 -2.60 27.61 14.64
CA PHE A 38 -1.53 26.62 14.51
C PHE A 38 -2.02 25.19 14.77
N ASP A 39 -2.90 25.00 15.75
CA ASP A 39 -3.48 23.68 16.04
C ASP A 39 -4.39 23.23 14.89
N SER A 40 -5.20 24.13 14.33
CA SER A 40 -6.00 23.82 13.14
C SER A 40 -5.14 23.43 11.93
N ALA A 41 -4.04 24.16 11.69
CA ALA A 41 -3.10 23.86 10.62
C ALA A 41 -2.38 22.52 10.83
N ARG A 42 -1.96 22.21 12.06
CA ARG A 42 -1.33 20.94 12.44
C ARG A 42 -2.28 19.78 12.20
N ARG A 43 -3.52 19.87 12.69
CA ARG A 43 -4.55 18.86 12.49
C ARG A 43 -4.83 18.59 11.03
N ALA A 44 -4.90 19.64 10.21
CA ALA A 44 -5.09 19.52 8.78
C ALA A 44 -3.94 18.75 8.13
N GLY A 45 -2.68 19.08 8.48
CA GLY A 45 -1.50 18.37 7.99
C GLY A 45 -1.46 16.89 8.39
N LEU A 46 -1.74 16.58 9.66
CA LEU A 46 -1.80 15.20 10.14
C LEU A 46 -2.89 14.38 9.43
N THR A 47 -4.06 15.01 9.21
CA THR A 47 -5.18 14.37 8.51
C THR A 47 -4.86 14.11 7.03
N ASP A 48 -4.21 15.05 6.35
CA ASP A 48 -3.83 14.89 4.94
C ASP A 48 -2.80 13.77 4.73
N VAL A 49 -1.79 13.71 5.61
CA VAL A 49 -0.79 12.62 5.59
C VAL A 49 -1.45 11.28 5.85
N ALA A 50 -2.31 11.18 6.86
CA ALA A 50 -3.02 9.94 7.17
C ALA A 50 -3.94 9.52 6.00
N ASP A 51 -4.73 10.43 5.44
CA ASP A 51 -5.67 10.12 4.35
C ASP A 51 -4.93 9.68 3.08
N THR A 52 -3.85 10.39 2.72
CA THR A 52 -2.98 10.00 1.60
C THR A 52 -2.38 8.61 1.81
N ALA A 53 -1.90 8.31 3.02
CA ALA A 53 -1.30 7.02 3.33
C ALA A 53 -2.31 5.87 3.21
N VAL A 54 -3.48 6.00 3.86
CA VAL A 54 -4.50 4.95 3.87
C VAL A 54 -5.10 4.76 2.47
N ARG A 55 -5.37 5.84 1.72
CA ARG A 55 -5.84 5.74 0.33
C ARG A 55 -4.83 5.09 -0.60
N ARG A 56 -3.54 5.33 -0.41
CA ARG A 56 -2.49 4.66 -1.17
C ARG A 56 -2.48 3.16 -0.87
N ILE A 57 -2.52 2.78 0.41
CA ILE A 57 -2.59 1.37 0.83
C ILE A 57 -3.82 0.69 0.21
N ALA A 58 -4.98 1.34 0.26
CA ALA A 58 -6.21 0.79 -0.29
C ALA A 58 -6.13 0.55 -1.81
N ARG A 59 -5.55 1.49 -2.57
CA ARG A 59 -5.36 1.31 -4.01
C ARG A 59 -4.41 0.15 -4.33
N ASP A 60 -3.31 0.02 -3.60
CA ASP A 60 -2.37 -1.08 -3.84
C ASP A 60 -2.99 -2.44 -3.46
N LEU A 61 -3.76 -2.50 -2.36
CA LEU A 61 -4.48 -3.71 -1.94
C LEU A 61 -5.57 -4.14 -2.92
N HIS A 62 -6.20 -3.22 -3.65
CA HIS A 62 -7.13 -3.58 -4.73
C HIS A 62 -6.45 -4.29 -5.91
N LEU A 63 -5.14 -4.10 -6.08
CA LEU A 63 -4.32 -4.77 -7.09
C LEU A 63 -3.59 -6.00 -6.55
N ALA A 64 -3.87 -6.41 -5.30
CA ALA A 64 -3.30 -7.61 -4.74
C ALA A 64 -3.76 -8.85 -5.52
N LEU A 65 -2.83 -9.77 -5.74
CA LEU A 65 -3.12 -11.09 -6.28
C LEU A 65 -4.12 -11.78 -5.35
N PRO A 66 -5.16 -12.44 -5.89
CA PRO A 66 -6.10 -13.23 -5.12
C PRO A 66 -5.41 -14.14 -4.12
N ASN A 67 -5.86 -14.13 -2.86
CA ASN A 67 -5.33 -14.95 -1.77
C ASN A 67 -3.84 -14.73 -1.44
N SER A 68 -3.26 -13.57 -1.76
CA SER A 68 -1.86 -13.22 -1.43
C SER A 68 -1.70 -12.32 -0.21
N VAL A 69 -2.77 -11.66 0.25
CA VAL A 69 -2.69 -10.72 1.37
C VAL A 69 -2.44 -11.47 2.68
N ARG A 70 -1.42 -11.04 3.43
CA ARG A 70 -1.05 -11.59 4.74
C ARG A 70 -0.62 -10.48 5.70
N VAL A 71 -0.84 -10.69 7.00
CA VAL A 71 -0.58 -9.68 8.05
C VAL A 71 0.30 -10.25 9.16
N ALA A 72 1.44 -9.62 9.43
CA ALA A 72 2.36 -10.03 10.48
C ALA A 72 2.27 -9.09 11.68
N GLY A 73 1.80 -9.61 12.83
CA GLY A 73 1.81 -8.92 14.12
C GLY A 73 1.05 -7.60 14.18
N GLY A 74 0.10 -7.35 13.27
CA GLY A 74 -0.71 -6.12 13.21
C GLY A 74 0.04 -4.87 12.72
N ASN A 75 1.37 -4.88 12.67
CA ASN A 75 2.17 -3.74 12.25
C ASN A 75 2.59 -3.80 10.78
N CYS A 76 2.33 -4.93 10.12
CA CYS A 76 2.67 -5.14 8.73
C CYS A 76 1.60 -5.87 7.96
N ILE A 77 1.36 -5.40 6.74
CA ILE A 77 0.55 -6.07 5.73
C ILE A 77 1.39 -6.24 4.47
N GLU A 78 1.30 -7.42 3.86
CA GLU A 78 2.08 -7.81 2.70
C GLU A 78 1.17 -8.50 1.67
N PHE A 79 1.46 -8.29 0.40
CA PHE A 79 0.74 -8.89 -0.72
C PHE A 79 1.61 -8.94 -1.98
N LEU A 80 1.19 -9.75 -2.95
CA LEU A 80 1.79 -9.81 -4.28
C LEU A 80 1.00 -8.86 -5.19
N PRO A 81 1.55 -7.75 -5.68
CA PRO A 81 0.81 -6.86 -6.56
C PRO A 81 0.70 -7.46 -7.96
N THR A 82 -0.38 -7.12 -8.66
CA THR A 82 -0.61 -7.52 -10.05
C THR A 82 -0.58 -6.30 -10.97
N SER A 83 0.04 -6.45 -12.14
CA SER A 83 0.09 -5.40 -13.18
C SER A 83 -0.89 -5.67 -14.32
N ALA A 84 -1.22 -6.94 -14.56
CA ALA A 84 -2.16 -7.37 -15.57
C ALA A 84 -2.84 -8.68 -15.15
N ASN A 85 -3.97 -8.96 -15.78
CA ASN A 85 -4.66 -10.24 -15.73
C ASN A 85 -5.25 -10.53 -17.11
N GLY A 86 -5.62 -11.78 -17.35
CA GLY A 86 -6.20 -12.19 -18.61
C GLY A 86 -6.80 -13.58 -18.53
N ARG A 87 -7.39 -14.01 -19.66
CA ARG A 87 -7.88 -15.38 -19.81
C ARG A 87 -6.96 -16.16 -20.71
N TYR A 88 -6.42 -17.28 -20.25
CA TYR A 88 -5.64 -18.15 -21.12
C TYR A 88 -6.57 -18.96 -22.02
N ARG A 89 -6.07 -19.38 -23.18
CA ARG A 89 -6.76 -20.31 -24.07
C ARG A 89 -6.72 -21.70 -23.46
N ALA A 90 -7.89 -22.23 -23.11
CA ALA A 90 -8.03 -23.57 -22.55
C ALA A 90 -8.08 -24.66 -23.62
N GLU A 91 -8.64 -24.36 -24.80
CA GLU A 91 -8.83 -25.33 -25.88
C GLU A 91 -8.41 -24.80 -27.24
N GLN A 92 -8.07 -25.75 -28.12
CA GLN A 92 -7.78 -25.50 -29.52
C GLN A 92 -9.07 -25.52 -30.35
N ASP A 93 -9.11 -24.74 -31.41
CA ASP A 93 -10.17 -24.88 -32.41
C ASP A 93 -9.76 -25.99 -33.38
N CYS A 94 -10.49 -27.11 -33.33
CA CYS A 94 -10.29 -28.27 -34.19
C CYS A 94 -11.48 -28.49 -35.15
N THR A 95 -12.24 -27.44 -35.49
CA THR A 95 -13.25 -27.50 -36.56
C THR A 95 -12.63 -27.75 -37.95
N GLY A 96 -11.31 -27.58 -38.07
CA GLY A 96 -10.46 -28.01 -39.19
C GLY A 96 -9.11 -28.52 -38.68
N ALA A 97 -7.99 -28.02 -39.21
CA ALA A 97 -6.69 -28.26 -38.59
C ALA A 97 -6.65 -27.60 -37.20
N CYS A 98 -6.28 -28.37 -36.16
CA CYS A 98 -6.23 -27.84 -34.80
C CYS A 98 -5.32 -26.61 -34.71
N ALA A 99 -5.91 -25.48 -34.35
CA ALA A 99 -5.24 -24.19 -34.27
C ALA A 99 -5.39 -23.54 -32.89
N GLY A 100 -4.44 -22.67 -32.56
CA GLY A 100 -4.37 -21.98 -31.28
C GLY A 100 -3.44 -22.68 -30.28
N ASN A 101 -2.80 -21.88 -29.43
CA ASN A 101 -1.86 -22.35 -28.44
C ASN A 101 -2.54 -22.41 -27.07
N LYS A 102 -2.94 -23.60 -26.63
CA LYS A 102 -3.59 -23.77 -25.33
C LYS A 102 -2.56 -23.91 -24.21
N LEU A 103 -2.94 -23.47 -23.00
CA LEU A 103 -2.15 -23.77 -21.80
C LEU A 103 -2.40 -25.21 -21.36
N ASP A 104 -1.38 -26.06 -21.44
CA ASP A 104 -1.44 -27.50 -21.14
C ASP A 104 -1.04 -27.79 -19.69
N PHE A 105 -1.98 -28.31 -18.91
CA PHE A 105 -1.80 -28.68 -17.50
C PHE A 105 -1.33 -30.14 -17.31
N ILE A 106 -1.20 -30.92 -18.38
CA ILE A 106 -0.76 -32.32 -18.38
C ILE A 106 0.73 -32.38 -18.70
N ASN A 107 1.14 -31.84 -19.86
CA ASN A 107 2.52 -31.91 -20.34
C ASN A 107 3.34 -30.64 -20.01
N GLY A 108 2.65 -29.56 -19.62
CA GLY A 108 3.23 -28.23 -19.51
C GLY A 108 3.31 -27.50 -20.85
N SER A 109 3.59 -26.21 -20.78
CA SER A 109 3.73 -25.36 -21.95
C SER A 109 4.93 -24.43 -21.83
N THR A 110 5.59 -24.14 -22.95
CA THR A 110 6.60 -23.08 -23.08
C THR A 110 5.99 -21.75 -23.54
N SER A 111 4.75 -21.77 -24.00
CA SER A 111 3.98 -20.59 -24.37
C SER A 111 2.49 -20.91 -24.36
N PHE A 112 1.63 -19.90 -24.28
CA PHE A 112 0.19 -20.05 -24.42
C PHE A 112 -0.43 -18.77 -24.99
N ASP A 113 -1.56 -18.90 -25.66
CA ASP A 113 -2.35 -17.76 -26.10
C ASP A 113 -3.28 -17.29 -24.98
N TYR A 114 -3.53 -15.98 -24.95
CA TYR A 114 -4.54 -15.37 -24.10
C TYR A 114 -5.64 -14.71 -24.95
N LEU A 115 -6.81 -14.56 -24.33
CA LEU A 115 -8.02 -14.06 -24.95
C LEU A 115 -8.32 -12.66 -24.42
N GLY A 116 -8.64 -11.75 -25.34
CA GLY A 116 -8.84 -10.34 -25.05
C GLY A 116 -7.53 -9.55 -24.97
N GLY A 117 -7.64 -8.24 -24.80
CA GLY A 117 -6.48 -7.38 -24.55
C GLY A 117 -6.12 -7.35 -23.07
N MET A 118 -4.85 -7.13 -22.76
CA MET A 118 -4.39 -6.79 -21.42
C MET A 118 -4.19 -5.28 -21.29
N SER A 119 -4.34 -4.73 -20.08
CA SER A 119 -4.03 -3.32 -19.81
C SER A 119 -2.55 -2.98 -20.02
N ALA A 120 -1.67 -3.97 -19.88
CA ALA A 120 -0.24 -3.88 -20.14
C ALA A 120 0.27 -5.24 -20.62
N ILE A 121 1.17 -5.24 -21.62
CA ILE A 121 1.82 -6.47 -22.09
C ILE A 121 2.93 -6.84 -21.09
N PRO A 122 2.97 -8.08 -20.58
CA PRO A 122 4.01 -8.51 -19.64
C PRO A 122 5.41 -8.35 -20.21
N ALA A 123 6.32 -7.82 -19.39
CA ALA A 123 7.72 -7.67 -19.75
C ALA A 123 8.51 -8.96 -19.47
N ALA A 124 9.70 -9.06 -20.04
CA ALA A 124 10.63 -10.14 -19.69
C ALA A 124 10.93 -10.12 -18.18
N ASN A 125 10.95 -11.29 -17.57
CA ASN A 125 11.08 -11.54 -16.12
C ASN A 125 9.85 -11.21 -15.26
N ASP A 126 8.76 -10.71 -15.82
CA ASP A 126 7.47 -10.71 -15.11
C ASP A 126 7.03 -12.15 -14.85
N ARG A 127 6.13 -12.34 -13.89
CA ARG A 127 5.66 -13.66 -13.48
C ARG A 127 4.21 -13.85 -13.80
N VAL A 128 3.91 -14.88 -14.58
CA VAL A 128 2.55 -15.38 -14.75
C VAL A 128 2.22 -16.27 -13.56
N VAL A 129 1.04 -16.05 -12.99
CA VAL A 129 0.48 -16.89 -11.92
C VAL A 129 -0.86 -17.43 -12.38
N VAL A 130 -1.07 -18.73 -12.19
CA VAL A 130 -2.35 -19.38 -12.48
C VAL A 130 -2.93 -19.94 -11.18
N TYR A 131 -4.19 -19.60 -10.92
CA TYR A 131 -5.00 -20.16 -9.85
C TYR A 131 -4.34 -20.11 -8.45
N ASN A 132 -4.08 -18.89 -7.96
CA ASN A 132 -3.51 -18.70 -6.63
C ASN A 132 -4.55 -18.90 -5.52
N LEU A 133 -4.39 -19.96 -4.74
CA LEU A 133 -5.27 -20.29 -3.63
C LEU A 133 -4.67 -19.92 -2.26
N GLY A 134 -3.37 -19.60 -2.21
CA GLY A 134 -2.68 -19.30 -0.94
C GLY A 134 -2.54 -20.51 -0.02
N ILE A 135 -2.55 -21.71 -0.60
CA ILE A 135 -2.37 -22.99 0.10
C ILE A 135 -1.19 -23.75 -0.52
N PRO A 136 -0.57 -24.70 0.22
CA PRO A 136 0.49 -25.54 -0.34
C PRO A 136 0.09 -26.19 -1.67
N GLY A 137 0.92 -26.04 -2.70
CA GLY A 137 0.65 -26.53 -4.07
C GLY A 137 -0.05 -25.54 -5.00
N ALA A 138 -0.51 -24.40 -4.50
CA ALA A 138 -1.14 -23.32 -5.27
C ALA A 138 -0.89 -21.95 -4.60
N ASP A 139 0.36 -21.72 -4.19
CA ASP A 139 0.81 -20.52 -3.50
C ASP A 139 1.95 -19.83 -4.27
N ALA A 140 1.67 -18.62 -4.74
CA ALA A 140 2.60 -17.80 -5.51
C ALA A 140 3.79 -17.29 -4.70
N TYR A 141 3.75 -17.38 -3.35
CA TYR A 141 4.90 -17.09 -2.51
C TYR A 141 5.98 -18.18 -2.52
N LEU A 142 5.67 -19.41 -2.98
CA LEU A 142 6.65 -20.51 -3.05
C LEU A 142 7.86 -20.14 -3.91
N ASN A 143 7.62 -19.65 -5.13
CA ASN A 143 8.63 -19.08 -6.03
C ASN A 143 9.95 -19.90 -6.09
N ASP A 144 9.86 -21.22 -6.08
CA ASP A 144 10.99 -22.14 -6.01
C ASP A 144 11.19 -22.91 -7.33
N GLY A 145 10.32 -22.68 -8.33
CA GLY A 145 10.35 -23.40 -9.60
C GLY A 145 9.95 -24.87 -9.49
N SER A 146 9.45 -25.31 -8.33
CA SER A 146 8.99 -26.67 -8.11
C SER A 146 7.75 -27.02 -8.94
N ALA A 147 7.38 -28.30 -8.97
CA ALA A 147 6.13 -28.74 -9.59
C ALA A 147 4.87 -28.20 -8.88
N SER A 148 5.01 -27.76 -7.62
CA SER A 148 3.95 -27.11 -6.81
C SER A 148 3.92 -25.59 -6.96
N ASP A 149 4.93 -24.99 -7.58
CA ASP A 149 4.96 -23.57 -7.87
C ASP A 149 3.90 -23.26 -8.95
N ASN A 150 2.96 -22.36 -8.66
CA ASN A 150 1.95 -21.92 -9.60
C ASN A 150 2.37 -20.66 -10.38
N THR A 151 3.66 -20.33 -10.35
CA THR A 151 4.24 -19.20 -11.08
C THR A 151 5.20 -19.65 -12.20
N ALA A 152 5.37 -18.79 -13.20
CA ALA A 152 6.36 -18.96 -14.27
C ALA A 152 6.91 -17.61 -14.74
N LEU A 153 8.19 -17.58 -15.11
CA LEU A 153 8.82 -16.38 -15.68
C LEU A 153 8.44 -16.20 -17.15
N VAL A 154 8.10 -14.98 -17.50
CA VAL A 154 7.88 -14.53 -18.88
C VAL A 154 9.23 -14.31 -19.55
N GLN A 155 9.43 -14.92 -20.71
CA GLN A 155 10.55 -14.63 -21.60
C GLN A 155 10.23 -13.45 -22.51
N ALA A 156 9.05 -13.47 -23.13
CA ALA A 156 8.53 -12.43 -23.99
C ALA A 156 7.00 -12.54 -24.07
N ALA A 157 6.32 -11.46 -24.42
CA ALA A 157 4.89 -11.48 -24.69
C ALA A 157 4.55 -10.61 -25.90
N THR A 158 3.51 -11.01 -26.63
CA THR A 158 2.92 -10.27 -27.74
C THR A 158 1.49 -9.83 -27.36
N ALA A 159 0.74 -9.28 -28.32
CA ALA A 159 -0.67 -8.90 -28.14
C ALA A 159 -1.63 -10.10 -27.95
N SER A 160 -1.17 -11.34 -28.13
CA SER A 160 -2.02 -12.53 -27.99
C SER A 160 -1.34 -13.74 -27.36
N THR A 161 -0.02 -13.74 -27.20
CA THR A 161 0.73 -14.92 -26.75
C THR A 161 1.75 -14.52 -25.69
N ILE A 162 1.87 -15.36 -24.66
CA ILE A 162 2.93 -15.26 -23.65
C ILE A 162 3.88 -16.44 -23.86
N THR A 163 5.16 -16.14 -23.95
CA THR A 163 6.25 -17.14 -23.98
C THR A 163 6.93 -17.17 -22.62
N LEU A 164 7.09 -18.37 -22.08
CA LEU A 164 7.70 -18.65 -20.78
C LEU A 164 9.16 -19.03 -20.95
N THR A 165 9.99 -18.71 -19.96
CA THR A 165 11.44 -18.98 -20.00
C THR A 165 11.77 -20.48 -19.99
N ALA A 166 10.87 -21.32 -19.47
CA ALA A 166 11.02 -22.76 -19.43
C ALA A 166 9.65 -23.43 -19.62
N ASN A 167 9.65 -24.73 -19.94
CA ASN A 167 8.43 -25.52 -19.97
C ASN A 167 7.80 -25.54 -18.56
N LYS A 168 6.58 -25.00 -18.42
CA LYS A 168 5.87 -24.96 -17.15
C LYS A 168 4.61 -25.81 -17.20
N LYS A 169 4.50 -26.75 -16.26
CA LYS A 169 3.23 -27.37 -15.90
C LYS A 169 2.69 -26.68 -14.65
N PHE A 170 1.63 -25.89 -14.80
CA PHE A 170 0.95 -25.30 -13.65
C PHE A 170 0.20 -26.41 -12.88
N PRO A 171 0.16 -26.36 -11.53
CA PRO A 171 -0.43 -27.43 -10.73
C PRO A 171 -1.93 -27.64 -10.98
N PHE A 172 -2.66 -26.55 -11.19
CA PHE A 172 -4.12 -26.54 -11.30
C PHE A 172 -4.59 -25.52 -12.33
N ALA A 173 -5.65 -25.88 -13.07
CA ALA A 173 -6.34 -24.96 -13.97
C ALA A 173 -7.29 -24.04 -13.18
N SER A 174 -7.34 -22.76 -13.53
CA SER A 174 -8.36 -21.85 -13.00
C SER A 174 -9.71 -22.20 -13.63
N PRO A 175 -10.80 -22.37 -12.85
CA PRO A 175 -12.13 -22.64 -13.39
C PRO A 175 -12.63 -21.56 -14.37
N GLY A 176 -12.17 -20.32 -14.20
CA GLY A 176 -12.47 -19.20 -15.10
C GLY A 176 -11.49 -19.05 -16.27
N ASN A 177 -10.48 -19.92 -16.35
CA ASN A 177 -9.31 -19.81 -17.21
C ASN A 177 -8.53 -18.50 -17.03
N HIS A 178 -8.44 -17.99 -15.79
CA HIS A 178 -7.76 -16.74 -15.50
C HIS A 178 -6.28 -16.98 -15.19
N PHE A 179 -5.46 -15.99 -15.56
CA PHE A 179 -4.10 -15.84 -15.07
C PHE A 179 -3.87 -14.39 -14.65
N HIS A 180 -2.88 -14.21 -13.79
CA HIS A 180 -2.45 -12.92 -13.27
C HIS A 180 -0.97 -12.71 -13.58
N VAL A 181 -0.52 -11.46 -13.59
CA VAL A 181 0.87 -11.10 -13.86
C VAL A 181 1.40 -10.27 -12.69
N ILE A 182 2.45 -10.77 -12.05
CA ILE A 182 3.21 -10.05 -11.03
C ILE A 182 4.40 -9.37 -11.73
N PRO A 183 4.53 -8.04 -11.65
CA PRO A 183 5.63 -7.33 -12.27
C PRO A 183 6.96 -7.65 -11.59
N ASN A 184 8.03 -7.75 -12.37
CA ASN A 184 9.37 -8.02 -11.85
C ASN A 184 9.90 -6.89 -10.94
N ALA A 185 9.48 -5.65 -11.19
CA ALA A 185 9.90 -4.49 -10.42
C ALA A 185 9.24 -4.38 -9.04
N ASP A 186 8.10 -5.06 -8.82
CA ASP A 186 7.37 -5.06 -7.56
C ASP A 186 6.88 -6.48 -7.27
N ARG A 187 7.80 -7.39 -6.93
CA ARG A 187 7.48 -8.82 -6.74
C ARG A 187 6.65 -9.08 -5.49
N VAL A 188 6.90 -8.31 -4.44
CA VAL A 188 6.19 -8.34 -3.17
C VAL A 188 6.13 -6.92 -2.65
N ALA A 189 4.96 -6.47 -2.23
CA ALA A 189 4.75 -5.18 -1.60
C ALA A 189 4.39 -5.38 -0.13
N SER A 190 5.01 -4.60 0.76
CA SER A 190 4.72 -4.60 2.18
C SER A 190 4.63 -3.19 2.73
N TYR A 191 3.61 -2.95 3.54
CA TYR A 191 3.52 -1.77 4.38
C TYR A 191 3.96 -2.13 5.78
N VAL A 192 4.93 -1.39 6.30
CA VAL A 192 5.59 -1.68 7.58
C VAL A 192 5.56 -0.44 8.45
N CYS A 193 4.91 -0.53 9.61
CA CYS A 193 5.05 0.47 10.66
C CYS A 193 6.22 0.08 11.57
N SER A 194 7.25 0.91 11.60
CA SER A 194 8.45 0.70 12.40
C SER A 194 8.61 1.81 13.45
N GLY A 195 8.99 1.43 14.67
CA GLY A 195 9.24 2.38 15.77
C GLY A 195 8.00 3.11 16.29
N VAL A 196 6.80 2.53 16.14
CA VAL A 196 5.55 3.15 16.61
C VAL A 196 5.57 3.37 18.12
N GLY A 197 5.06 4.52 18.54
CA GLY A 197 5.12 4.98 19.92
C GLY A 197 4.95 6.50 19.99
N VAL A 198 5.02 7.05 21.19
CA VAL A 198 4.91 8.49 21.44
C VAL A 198 6.10 8.93 22.30
N ASP A 199 6.74 10.03 21.92
CA ASP A 199 7.83 10.63 22.69
C ASP A 199 7.32 11.47 23.88
N ALA A 200 8.24 11.99 24.70
CA ALA A 200 7.89 12.83 25.85
C ALA A 200 7.19 14.16 25.46
N ALA A 201 7.31 14.60 24.21
CA ALA A 201 6.65 15.79 23.67
C ALA A 201 5.26 15.48 23.09
N GLY A 202 4.80 14.23 23.16
CA GLY A 202 3.52 13.83 22.62
C GLY A 202 3.53 13.69 21.09
N THR A 203 4.68 13.47 20.46
CA THR A 203 4.83 13.27 19.02
C THR A 203 5.11 11.81 18.71
N GLY A 204 4.51 11.29 17.64
CA GLY A 204 4.72 9.91 17.23
C GLY A 204 6.17 9.65 16.83
N THR A 205 6.73 8.52 17.24
CA THR A 205 8.12 8.13 16.91
C THR A 205 8.21 7.25 15.66
N GLY A 206 7.07 6.70 15.22
CA GLY A 206 7.03 5.71 14.17
C GLY A 206 7.08 6.29 12.77
N THR A 207 7.49 5.43 11.84
CA THR A 207 7.47 5.71 10.40
C THR A 207 6.81 4.56 9.67
N LEU A 208 5.90 4.91 8.75
CA LEU A 208 5.25 3.98 7.84
C LEU A 208 6.03 3.94 6.53
N TYR A 209 6.50 2.75 6.18
CA TYR A 209 7.24 2.47 4.96
C TYR A 209 6.39 1.70 3.97
N ARG A 210 6.58 1.97 2.67
CA ARG A 210 6.19 1.03 1.61
C ARG A 210 7.46 0.37 1.09
N TYR A 211 7.67 -0.87 1.48
CA TYR A 211 8.77 -1.68 1.01
C TYR A 211 8.31 -2.57 -0.15
N SER A 212 9.06 -2.56 -1.25
CA SER A 212 8.76 -3.34 -2.45
C SER A 212 9.99 -4.08 -2.93
N ASN A 213 9.78 -5.08 -3.79
CA ASN A 213 10.82 -5.76 -4.56
C ASN A 213 11.82 -6.59 -3.73
N TYR A 214 11.29 -7.42 -2.83
CA TYR A 214 12.07 -8.49 -2.23
C TYR A 214 11.57 -9.86 -2.69
N VAL A 215 12.34 -10.89 -2.38
CA VAL A 215 12.08 -12.25 -2.85
C VAL A 215 10.85 -12.81 -2.10
N PRO A 216 9.80 -13.26 -2.82
CA PRO A 216 8.69 -13.99 -2.20
C PRO A 216 9.17 -15.20 -1.42
N SER A 217 8.59 -15.42 -0.25
CA SER A 217 8.85 -16.56 0.61
C SER A 217 7.54 -17.17 1.09
N ALA A 218 7.38 -18.48 0.90
CA ALA A 218 6.25 -19.26 1.41
C ALA A 218 6.13 -19.21 2.93
N ALA A 219 7.27 -19.16 3.64
CA ALA A 219 7.26 -18.92 5.07
C ALA A 219 6.81 -17.48 5.33
N MET A 220 5.69 -17.33 6.01
CA MET A 220 5.22 -16.04 6.51
C MET A 220 6.21 -15.52 7.56
N PRO A 221 6.66 -14.26 7.47
CA PRO A 221 7.51 -13.69 8.51
C PRO A 221 6.78 -13.66 9.86
N ALA A 222 7.40 -14.22 10.90
CA ALA A 222 6.86 -14.18 12.27
C ALA A 222 6.79 -12.75 12.83
N SER A 223 7.57 -11.84 12.25
CA SER A 223 7.59 -10.41 12.53
C SER A 223 7.71 -9.61 11.23
N CYS A 224 7.34 -8.35 11.32
CA CYS A 224 7.58 -7.37 10.27
C CYS A 224 9.02 -7.41 9.75
N PRO A 225 9.25 -7.50 8.42
CA PRO A 225 10.58 -7.36 7.88
C PRO A 225 11.13 -5.96 8.20
N ALA A 226 12.38 -5.89 8.65
CA ALA A 226 13.04 -4.60 8.85
C ALA A 226 13.18 -3.88 7.50
N PRO A 227 12.66 -2.65 7.34
CA PRO A 227 12.81 -1.90 6.10
C PRO A 227 14.29 -1.64 5.82
N PRO A 228 14.83 -1.98 4.64
CA PRO A 228 16.21 -1.63 4.28
C PRO A 228 16.45 -0.12 4.29
N ALA A 229 17.71 0.28 4.41
CA ALA A 229 18.10 1.67 4.26
C ALA A 229 17.67 2.23 2.88
N GLY A 230 17.10 3.44 2.87
CA GLY A 230 16.59 4.07 1.65
C GLY A 230 15.18 3.66 1.23
N THR A 231 14.47 2.87 2.04
CA THR A 231 13.06 2.52 1.77
C THR A 231 12.20 3.80 1.76
N PRO A 232 11.33 4.00 0.75
CA PRO A 232 10.43 5.15 0.68
C PRO A 232 9.53 5.26 1.92
N ILE A 233 9.50 6.47 2.47
CA ILE A 233 8.63 6.83 3.61
C ILE A 233 7.28 7.27 3.07
N LEU A 234 6.21 6.71 3.62
CA LEU A 234 4.84 7.10 3.30
C LEU A 234 4.25 8.08 4.32
N ALA A 235 4.53 7.87 5.61
CA ALA A 235 4.13 8.76 6.69
C ALA A 235 5.16 8.73 7.82
N THR A 236 5.36 9.87 8.48
CA THR A 236 6.15 10.01 9.71
C THR A 236 5.23 10.34 10.88
N LYS A 237 5.77 10.37 12.11
CA LYS A 237 5.04 10.68 13.34
C LYS A 237 3.91 9.70 13.66
N VAL A 238 4.09 8.44 13.25
CA VAL A 238 3.10 7.38 13.46
C VAL A 238 3.15 6.95 14.93
N SER A 239 2.04 7.14 15.64
CA SER A 239 1.91 6.76 17.05
C SER A 239 1.41 5.32 17.22
N ALA A 240 0.55 4.84 16.32
CA ALA A 240 0.08 3.46 16.30
C ALA A 240 -0.31 3.02 14.88
N CYS A 241 -0.20 1.71 14.62
CA CYS A 241 -0.71 1.06 13.43
C CYS A 241 -1.41 -0.22 13.80
N ASN A 242 -2.47 -0.55 13.05
CA ASN A 242 -3.08 -1.85 13.11
C ASN A 242 -3.59 -2.24 11.72
N PHE A 243 -3.04 -3.33 11.21
CA PHE A 243 -3.51 -4.02 10.02
C PHE A 243 -4.18 -5.31 10.45
N SER A 244 -5.31 -5.63 9.85
CA SER A 244 -5.87 -6.97 9.92
C SER A 244 -6.44 -7.41 8.59
N TYR A 245 -6.43 -8.71 8.36
CA TYR A 245 -6.97 -9.31 7.16
C TYR A 245 -7.82 -10.51 7.52
N ALA A 246 -9.08 -10.46 7.13
CA ALA A 246 -10.00 -11.58 7.20
C ALA A 246 -10.10 -12.18 5.80
N SER A 247 -9.50 -13.37 5.61
CA SER A 247 -9.75 -14.15 4.40
C SER A 247 -11.21 -14.58 4.42
N GLY A 248 -11.95 -14.26 3.35
CA GLY A 248 -13.30 -14.77 3.19
C GLY A 248 -13.24 -16.29 3.04
N VAL A 249 -13.40 -17.04 4.13
CA VAL A 249 -13.19 -18.50 4.21
C VAL A 249 -14.03 -19.29 3.19
N THR A 250 -15.08 -18.67 2.62
CA THR A 250 -15.95 -19.20 1.55
C THR A 250 -16.31 -18.17 0.48
N ALA A 251 -15.73 -16.97 0.52
CA ALA A 251 -16.13 -15.85 -0.32
C ALA A 251 -15.03 -15.44 -1.29
N ARG A 252 -15.44 -15.03 -2.50
CA ARG A 252 -14.60 -14.45 -3.56
C ARG A 252 -13.98 -13.09 -3.19
N SER A 253 -14.07 -12.69 -1.93
CA SER A 253 -13.62 -11.40 -1.41
C SER A 253 -12.97 -11.59 -0.04
N GLY A 254 -11.84 -10.93 0.19
CA GLY A 254 -11.25 -10.72 1.51
C GLY A 254 -11.53 -9.30 2.01
N LEU A 255 -11.43 -9.10 3.32
CA LEU A 255 -11.53 -7.78 3.95
C LEU A 255 -10.21 -7.46 4.63
N ALA A 256 -9.50 -6.45 4.12
CA ALA A 256 -8.35 -5.87 4.79
C ALA A 256 -8.80 -4.59 5.50
N SER A 257 -8.43 -4.44 6.77
CA SER A 257 -8.68 -3.22 7.53
C SER A 257 -7.35 -2.58 7.89
N VAL A 258 -7.27 -1.27 7.68
CA VAL A 258 -6.09 -0.44 7.91
C VAL A 258 -6.47 0.63 8.92
N GLN A 259 -5.75 0.67 10.03
CA GLN A 259 -5.83 1.74 11.02
C GLN A 259 -4.46 2.37 11.20
N ILE A 260 -4.38 3.68 10.99
CA ILE A 260 -3.15 4.46 11.17
C ILE A 260 -3.45 5.63 12.09
N SER A 261 -2.65 5.78 13.13
CA SER A 261 -2.67 6.92 14.03
C SER A 261 -1.36 7.70 13.91
N ILE A 262 -1.47 8.99 13.66
CA ILE A 262 -0.36 9.95 13.58
C ILE A 262 -0.56 10.98 14.68
N GLN A 263 0.51 11.36 15.38
CA GLN A 263 0.41 12.27 16.52
C GLN A 263 1.53 13.31 16.51
N GLU A 264 1.18 14.56 16.79
CA GLU A 264 2.16 15.64 16.96
C GLU A 264 1.75 16.56 18.10
N SER A 265 2.67 16.86 19.02
CA SER A 265 2.42 17.80 20.14
C SER A 265 1.18 17.45 20.98
N ASN A 266 0.96 16.17 21.30
CA ASN A 266 -0.22 15.64 22.00
C ASN A 266 -1.55 15.71 21.21
N GLU A 267 -1.50 15.99 19.91
CA GLU A 267 -2.68 15.97 19.05
C GLU A 267 -2.69 14.70 18.17
N PRO A 268 -3.56 13.71 18.46
CA PRO A 268 -3.68 12.51 17.65
C PRO A 268 -4.71 12.65 16.54
N VAL A 269 -4.39 12.13 15.37
CA VAL A 269 -5.32 11.87 14.27
C VAL A 269 -5.27 10.39 13.95
N SER A 270 -6.42 9.72 13.99
CA SER A 270 -6.55 8.31 13.62
C SER A 270 -7.51 8.17 12.46
N LEU A 271 -7.09 7.41 11.44
CA LEU A 271 -7.94 7.04 10.32
C LEU A 271 -8.07 5.52 10.26
N TYR A 272 -9.26 5.10 9.88
CA TYR A 272 -9.63 3.70 9.69
C TYR A 272 -10.24 3.53 8.31
N GLN A 273 -9.80 2.52 7.57
CA GLN A 273 -10.35 2.17 6.27
C GLN A 273 -10.44 0.66 6.11
N GLU A 274 -11.58 0.22 5.61
CA GLU A 274 -11.78 -1.14 5.13
C GLU A 274 -11.62 -1.19 3.60
N VAL A 275 -10.97 -2.24 3.14
CA VAL A 275 -10.65 -2.47 1.73
C VAL A 275 -11.09 -3.87 1.36
N HIS A 276 -12.00 -3.95 0.39
CA HIS A 276 -12.37 -5.23 -0.21
C HIS A 276 -11.29 -5.68 -1.18
N VAL A 277 -10.71 -6.85 -0.91
CA VAL A 277 -9.69 -7.49 -1.75
C VAL A 277 -10.38 -8.54 -2.61
N ASN A 278 -10.10 -8.55 -3.91
CA ASN A 278 -10.66 -9.55 -4.80
C ASN A 278 -9.89 -10.89 -4.66
N ASN A 279 -10.59 -11.94 -4.23
CA ASN A 279 -10.04 -13.29 -4.08
C ASN A 279 -10.63 -14.25 -5.14
N THR A 280 -10.83 -13.79 -6.38
CA THR A 280 -11.15 -14.64 -7.54
C THR A 280 -9.89 -15.00 -8.33
N PRO A 281 -9.31 -16.20 -8.13
CA PRO A 281 -8.06 -16.61 -8.76
C PRO A 281 -8.16 -17.13 -10.20
#